data_AF-A0A377WLG6-F1
#
_entry.id   AF-A0A377WLG6-F1
#
_cell.length_a   1.000
_cell.length_b   1.000
_cell.length_c   1.000
_cell.angle_alpha   90.00
_cell.angle_beta   90.00
_cell.angle_gamma   90.00
#
_symmetry.space_group_name_H-M   'P 1'
#
loop_
_entity.id
_entity.type
_entity.pdbx_description
1 polymer ?
#
loop_
_entity_poly.entity_id
_entity_poly.type
_entity_poly.pdbx_seq_one_letter_code
_entity_poly.pdbx_strand_id
1 'polypeptide(L)'
;MKLGQVSQRLACHYGITTTLSESLFDALTEACLLPDTGARNVDSLLNQQILPALSQQLLSHMAAGQKPRQVTLGYHEEEGVVMAFDEGTISDE
;
A
#
# COMPACT_ATOMS: atom_id res chain seq x y z
N MET A 1 2.67 15.41 -5.30
CA MET A 1 2.74 14.03 -5.81
C MET A 1 1.49 13.25 -5.34
N LYS A 2 0.78 12.54 -6.22
CA LYS A 2 -0.51 11.85 -5.91
C LYS A 2 -0.40 10.73 -4.86
N LEU A 3 0.77 10.11 -4.72
CA LEU A 3 1.04 9.05 -3.76
C LEU A 3 0.70 9.47 -2.30
N GLY A 4 1.03 10.72 -1.95
CA GLY A 4 0.68 11.30 -0.66
C GLY A 4 -0.83 11.49 -0.47
N GLN A 5 -1.59 11.78 -1.54
CA GLN A 5 -3.06 11.90 -1.44
C GLN A 5 -3.74 10.55 -1.22
N VAL A 6 -3.21 9.47 -1.81
CA VAL A 6 -3.73 8.11 -1.59
C VAL A 6 -3.47 7.69 -0.14
N SER A 7 -2.24 7.88 0.35
CA SER A 7 -1.90 7.63 1.75
C SER A 7 -2.76 8.47 2.72
N GLN A 8 -2.97 9.75 2.41
CA GLN A 8 -3.81 10.63 3.22
C GLN A 8 -5.26 10.14 3.25
N ARG A 9 -5.79 9.67 2.12
CA ARG A 9 -7.18 9.18 2.01
C ARG A 9 -7.36 7.88 2.78
N LEU A 10 -6.39 6.97 2.74
CA LEU A 10 -6.37 5.75 3.55
C LEU A 10 -6.33 6.08 5.05
N ALA A 11 -5.46 7.02 5.45
CA ALA A 11 -5.38 7.48 6.82
C ALA A 11 -6.66 8.16 7.30
N CYS A 12 -7.29 9.01 6.49
CA CYS A 12 -8.53 9.69 6.86
C CYS A 12 -9.75 8.76 6.89
N HIS A 13 -9.84 7.81 5.96
CA HIS A 13 -11.03 6.97 5.79
C HIS A 13 -11.00 5.71 6.65
N TYR A 14 -9.81 5.14 6.90
CA TYR A 14 -9.65 3.89 7.65
C TYR A 14 -8.82 4.05 8.93
N GLY A 15 -8.17 5.21 9.15
CA GLY A 15 -7.33 5.43 10.34
C GLY A 15 -5.99 4.70 10.30
N ILE A 16 -5.53 4.30 9.12
CA ILE A 16 -4.35 3.44 8.94
C ILE A 16 -3.18 4.26 8.43
N THR A 17 -2.03 4.10 9.08
CA THR A 17 -0.79 4.73 8.65
C THR A 17 -0.15 3.89 7.55
N THR A 18 -0.02 4.45 6.36
CA THR A 18 0.68 3.79 5.24
C THR A 18 2.14 4.20 5.24
N THR A 19 3.03 3.21 5.31
CA THR A 19 4.48 3.39 5.17
C THR A 19 4.89 2.83 3.81
N LEU A 20 5.69 3.59 3.06
CA LEU A 20 6.25 3.14 1.78
C LEU A 20 7.72 2.83 2.04
N SER A 21 8.12 1.59 1.76
CA SER A 21 9.53 1.20 1.88
C SER A 21 10.37 1.72 0.71
N GLU A 22 11.68 1.84 0.91
CA GLU A 22 12.61 2.31 -0.10
C GLU A 22 12.58 1.43 -1.36
N SER A 23 12.42 0.11 -1.23
CA SER A 23 12.32 -0.83 -2.34
C SER A 23 11.15 -0.51 -3.29
N LEU A 24 10.00 -0.10 -2.75
CA LEU A 24 8.88 0.36 -3.55
C LEU A 24 9.21 1.68 -4.25
N PHE A 25 9.91 2.59 -3.58
CA PHE A 25 10.33 3.86 -4.18
C PHE A 25 11.31 3.66 -5.33
N ASP A 26 12.24 2.72 -5.19
CA ASP A 26 13.23 2.35 -6.20
C ASP A 26 12.54 1.74 -7.43
N ALA A 27 11.65 0.76 -7.22
CA ALA A 27 10.85 0.14 -8.28
C ALA A 27 9.96 1.16 -9.02
N LEU A 28 9.37 2.11 -8.29
CA LEU A 28 8.60 3.20 -8.90
C LEU A 28 9.49 4.14 -9.72
N THR A 29 10.74 4.34 -9.30
CA THR A 29 11.73 5.15 -10.01
C THR A 29 12.19 4.45 -11.29
N GLU A 30 12.49 3.15 -11.23
CA GLU A 30 12.77 2.33 -12.42
C GLU A 30 11.59 2.29 -13.39
N ALA A 31 10.37 2.10 -12.89
CA ALA A 31 9.17 2.13 -13.71
C ALA A 31 8.95 3.48 -14.40
N CYS A 32 9.43 4.58 -13.80
CA CYS A 32 9.42 5.92 -14.39
C CYS A 32 10.52 6.12 -15.44
N LEU A 33 11.64 5.41 -15.34
CA LEU A 33 12.74 5.45 -16.31
C LEU A 33 12.40 4.70 -17.60
N LEU A 34 11.43 3.77 -17.56
CA LEU A 34 10.95 3.07 -18.75
C LEU A 34 10.17 4.02 -19.68
N PRO A 35 10.55 4.10 -20.98
CA PRO A 35 10.10 5.15 -21.89
C PRO A 35 8.62 5.05 -22.30
N ASP A 36 7.96 3.90 -22.10
CA ASP A 36 6.66 3.63 -22.73
C ASP A 36 5.45 4.03 -21.86
N THR A 37 5.59 4.10 -20.52
CA THR A 37 4.43 4.30 -19.62
C THR A 37 4.61 5.23 -18.42
N GLY A 38 5.81 5.75 -18.13
CA GLY A 38 6.09 6.86 -17.19
C GLY A 38 5.20 7.00 -15.93
N ALA A 39 4.87 8.23 -15.55
CA ALA A 39 4.08 8.53 -14.33
C ALA A 39 2.63 7.99 -14.35
N ARG A 40 2.10 7.60 -15.52
CA ARG A 40 0.79 6.93 -15.62
C ARG A 40 0.86 5.48 -15.16
N ASN A 41 2.00 4.82 -15.35
CA ASN A 41 2.21 3.47 -14.86
C ASN A 41 2.10 3.42 -13.34
N VAL A 42 2.76 4.37 -12.66
CA VAL A 42 2.68 4.53 -11.20
C VAL A 42 1.24 4.71 -10.70
N ASP A 43 0.47 5.56 -11.39
CA ASP A 43 -0.94 5.82 -11.03
C ASP A 43 -1.81 4.57 -11.24
N SER A 44 -1.60 3.84 -12.34
CA SER A 44 -2.30 2.59 -12.61
C SER A 44 -1.93 1.51 -11.61
N LEU A 45 -0.66 1.40 -11.23
CA LEU A 45 -0.18 0.43 -10.26
C LEU A 45 -0.79 0.71 -8.87
N LEU A 46 -0.83 1.98 -8.46
CA LEU A 46 -1.48 2.41 -7.22
C LEU A 46 -2.98 2.14 -7.21
N ASN A 47 -3.70 2.59 -8.23
CA ASN A 47 -5.16 2.52 -8.26
C ASN A 47 -5.69 1.14 -8.64
N GLN A 48 -4.96 0.36 -9.44
CA GLN A 48 -5.41 -0.93 -9.94
C GLN A 48 -4.82 -2.14 -9.22
N GLN A 49 -3.65 -2.02 -8.58
CA GLN A 49 -3.10 -3.12 -7.78
C GLN A 49 -3.10 -2.79 -6.29
N ILE A 50 -2.50 -1.67 -5.90
CA ILE A 50 -2.25 -1.39 -4.48
C ILE A 50 -3.57 -1.15 -3.73
N LEU A 51 -4.38 -0.17 -4.16
CA LEU A 51 -5.67 0.15 -3.54
C LEU A 51 -6.62 -1.05 -3.40
N PRO A 52 -6.90 -1.85 -4.44
CA PRO A 52 -7.81 -2.98 -4.34
C PRO A 52 -7.25 -4.09 -3.44
N ALA A 53 -5.97 -4.44 -3.55
CA ALA A 53 -5.38 -5.47 -2.70
C ALA A 53 -5.34 -5.03 -1.22
N LEU A 54 -5.00 -3.77 -0.95
CA LEU A 54 -4.98 -3.20 0.41
C LEU A 54 -6.38 -3.19 1.01
N SER A 55 -7.41 -2.77 0.26
CA SER A 55 -8.80 -2.80 0.71
C SER A 55 -9.29 -4.21 1.03
N GLN A 56 -8.90 -5.19 0.20
CA GLN A 56 -9.32 -6.58 0.35
C GLN A 56 -8.66 -7.23 1.58
N GLN A 57 -7.34 -7.03 1.75
CA GLN A 57 -6.62 -7.47 2.95
C GLN A 57 -7.20 -6.80 4.21
N LEU A 58 -7.49 -5.50 4.16
CA LEU A 58 -8.13 -4.79 5.27
C LEU A 58 -9.44 -5.43 5.69
N LEU A 59 -10.30 -5.71 4.70
CA LEU A 59 -11.60 -6.29 4.93
C LEU A 59 -11.47 -7.70 5.51
N SER A 60 -10.50 -8.49 5.04
CA SER A 60 -10.16 -9.81 5.60
C SER A 60 -9.69 -9.72 7.06
N HIS A 61 -8.80 -8.79 7.39
CA HIS A 61 -8.37 -8.57 8.78
C HIS A 61 -9.53 -8.11 9.68
N MET A 62 -10.35 -7.18 9.21
CA MET A 62 -11.54 -6.73 9.95
C MET A 62 -12.54 -7.87 10.17
N ALA A 63 -12.72 -8.75 9.18
CA ALA A 63 -13.55 -9.95 9.31
C ALA A 63 -12.95 -10.96 10.31
N ALA A 64 -11.62 -11.01 10.43
CA ALA A 64 -10.91 -11.77 11.45
C ALA A 64 -10.87 -11.07 12.84
N GLY A 65 -11.51 -9.91 13.00
CA GLY A 65 -11.49 -9.13 14.25
C GLY A 65 -10.20 -8.34 14.50
N GLN A 66 -9.28 -8.33 13.54
CA GLN A 66 -8.02 -7.61 13.63
C GLN A 66 -8.17 -6.23 12.98
N LYS A 67 -7.71 -5.17 13.68
CA LYS A 67 -7.66 -3.80 13.15
C LYS A 67 -6.20 -3.41 12.94
N PRO A 68 -5.65 -3.60 11.72
CA PRO A 68 -4.30 -3.14 11.44
C PRO A 68 -4.21 -1.62 11.61
N ARG A 69 -3.20 -1.16 12.35
CA ARG A 69 -2.96 0.28 12.60
C ARG A 69 -1.98 0.87 11.61
N GLN A 70 -1.09 0.03 11.10
CA GLN A 70 -0.06 0.40 10.14
C GLN A 70 0.02 -0.65 9.05
N VAL A 71 0.25 -0.18 7.82
CA VAL A 71 0.55 -1.01 6.68
C VAL A 71 1.84 -0.51 6.04
N THR A 72 2.76 -1.41 5.78
CA THR A 72 4.00 -1.16 5.06
C THR A 72 3.88 -1.75 3.67
N LEU A 73 4.01 -0.88 2.67
CA LEU A 73 4.05 -1.25 1.27
C LEU A 73 5.50 -1.46 0.84
N GLY A 74 5.76 -2.61 0.26
CA GLY A 74 7.03 -2.95 -0.36
C GLY A 74 6.88 -3.42 -1.78
N TYR A 75 8.02 -3.56 -2.44
CA TYR A 75 8.12 -4.15 -3.75
C TYR A 75 9.15 -5.26 -3.72
N HIS A 76 8.80 -6.38 -4.33
CA HIS A 76 9.62 -7.56 -4.49
C HIS A 76 9.71 -7.85 -5.99
N GLU A 77 10.91 -8.13 -6.49
CA GLU A 77 11.12 -8.34 -7.93
C GLU A 77 10.33 -9.55 -8.48
N GLU A 78 10.17 -10.61 -7.68
CA GLU A 78 9.43 -11.82 -8.10
C GLU A 78 7.94 -11.78 -7.77
N GLU A 79 7.54 -11.16 -6.65
CA GLU A 79 6.14 -11.17 -6.17
C GLU A 79 5.39 -9.88 -6.51
N GLY A 80 6.10 -8.82 -6.91
CA GLY A 80 5.53 -7.50 -7.17
C GLY A 80 5.28 -6.72 -5.88
N VAL A 81 4.14 -6.04 -5.79
CA VAL A 81 3.82 -5.23 -4.61
C VAL A 81 3.47 -6.14 -3.42
N VAL A 82 4.24 -6.03 -2.35
CA VAL A 82 4.01 -6.73 -1.08
C VAL A 82 3.44 -5.79 -0.02
N MET A 83 2.59 -6.31 0.85
CA MET A 83 1.93 -5.56 1.93
C MET A 83 2.16 -6.27 3.25
N ALA A 84 2.79 -5.58 4.19
CA ALA A 84 2.98 -6.06 5.55
C ALA A 84 2.11 -5.22 6.50
N PHE A 85 1.18 -5.87 7.19
CA PHE A 85 0.36 -5.22 8.21
C PHE A 85 1.03 -5.39 9.57
N ASP A 86 1.19 -4.30 10.30
CA ASP A 86 1.61 -4.38 11.70
C ASP A 86 0.36 -4.76 12.51
N GLU A 87 0.34 -6.01 12.98
CA GLU A 87 -0.71 -6.52 13.85
C GLU A 87 -0.66 -5.73 15.17
N GLY A 88 -1.41 -4.63 15.22
CA GLY A 88 -1.77 -4.02 16.48
C GLY A 88 -2.63 -5.01 17.23
N THR A 89 -2.02 -5.86 18.06
CA THR A 89 -2.75 -6.72 18.99
C THR A 89 -3.70 -5.82 19.75
N ILE A 90 -4.99 -5.97 19.50
CA ILE A 90 -6.00 -5.40 20.39
C ILE A 90 -5.84 -6.24 21.65
N SER A 91 -5.05 -5.75 22.61
CA SER A 91 -5.27 -6.13 23.99
C SER A 91 -6.67 -5.63 24.31
N ASP A 92 -7.64 -6.51 24.08
CA ASP A 92 -8.98 -6.44 24.63
C ASP A 92 -8.77 -6.47 26.17
N GLU A 93 -8.94 -5.32 26.81
CA GLU A 93 -9.10 -5.19 28.25
C GLU A 93 -10.53 -4.74 28.55
#